data_AF-A0AAE2Y8H8-F1
#
_entry.id   AF-A0AAE2Y8H8-F1
#
_cell.length_a   1.000
_cell.length_b   1.000
_cell.length_c   1.000
_cell.angle_alpha   90.00
_cell.angle_beta   90.00
_cell.angle_gamma   90.00
#
_symmetry.space_group_name_H-M   'P 1'
#
loop_
_entity.id
_entity.type
_entity.pdbx_description
1 polymer ?
#
loop_
_entity_poly.entity_id
_entity_poly.type
_entity_poly.pdbx_seq_one_letter_code
_entity_poly.pdbx_strand_id
1 'polypeptide(L)' 'MKVVIMGSGSMGSLFGGFLAKSGVDVTLIDKKTITDTIRKRGLEITGVSGHYHIKVKATHNPSEV' A
#
# COMPACT_ATOMS: atom_id res chain seq x y z
N MET A 1 8.88 13.45 3.79
CA MET A 1 8.81 13.06 2.37
C MET A 1 7.53 12.27 2.16
N LYS A 2 6.78 12.51 1.07
CA LYS A 2 5.57 11.75 0.71
C LYS A 2 5.86 10.91 -0.53
N VAL A 3 5.37 9.67 -0.55
CA VAL A 3 5.55 8.74 -1.66
C VAL A 3 4.19 8.28 -2.15
N VAL A 4 3.98 8.38 -3.46
CA VAL A 4 2.79 7.84 -4.12
C VAL A 4 3.22 6.68 -5.00
N ILE A 5 2.52 5.57 -4.90
CA ILE A 5 2.76 4.40 -5.76
C ILE A 5 1.50 4.15 -6.59
N MET A 6 1.66 4.29 -7.91
CA MET A 6 0.63 3.98 -8.89
C MET A 6 0.64 2.48 -9.18
N GLY A 7 -0.41 1.78 -8.78
CA GLY A 7 -0.56 0.33 -8.88
C GLY A 7 -0.21 -0.38 -7.56
N SER A 8 -1.15 -1.20 -7.07
CA SER A 8 -1.08 -1.98 -5.83
C SER A 8 -1.03 -3.49 -6.11
N GLY A 9 -0.41 -3.89 -7.22
CA GLY A 9 -0.08 -5.29 -7.49
C GLY A 9 1.03 -5.80 -6.57
N SER A 10 1.66 -6.92 -6.91
CA SER A 10 2.67 -7.57 -6.06
C SER A 10 3.80 -6.61 -5.65
N MET A 11 4.46 -5.97 -6.62
CA MET A 11 5.60 -5.08 -6.35
C MET A 11 5.19 -3.78 -5.67
N GLY A 12 4.08 -3.17 -6.11
CA GLY A 12 3.57 -1.93 -5.51
C GLY A 12 3.19 -2.10 -4.05
N SER A 13 2.53 -3.22 -3.73
CA SER A 13 2.20 -3.59 -2.36
C SER A 13 3.45 -3.92 -1.54
N LEU A 14 4.43 -4.63 -2.12
CA LEU A 14 5.67 -4.98 -1.43
C LEU A 14 6.46 -3.73 -1.00
N PHE A 15 6.79 -2.87 -1.97
CA PHE A 15 7.56 -1.65 -1.68
C PHE A 15 6.76 -0.66 -0.87
N GLY A 16 5.49 -0.43 -1.23
CA GLY A 16 4.63 0.50 -0.50
C GLY A 16 4.39 0.08 0.94
N GLY A 17 4.21 -1.22 1.19
CA GLY A 17 4.12 -1.78 2.52
C GLY A 17 5.39 -1.56 3.33
N PHE A 18 6.57 -1.95 2.82
CA PHE A 18 7.81 -1.79 3.57
C PHE A 18 8.23 -0.34 3.79
N LEU A 19 7.96 0.54 2.82
CA LEU A 19 8.15 1.99 3.00
C LEU A 19 7.23 2.53 4.09
N ALA A 20 5.94 2.18 4.06
CA ALA A 20 4.98 2.58 5.10
C ALA A 20 5.39 2.05 6.48
N LYS A 21 5.82 0.78 6.56
CA LYS A 21 6.34 0.18 7.80
C LYS A 21 7.57 0.89 8.35
N SER A 22 8.37 1.50 7.48
CA SER A 22 9.56 2.28 7.86
C SER A 22 9.21 3.72 8.29
N GLY A 23 7.93 4.09 8.34
CA GLY A 23 7.46 5.41 8.76
C GLY A 23 7.35 6.43 7.63
N VAL A 24 7.52 6.03 6.37
CA VAL A 24 7.32 6.91 5.21
C VAL A 24 5.82 7.13 5.00
N ASP A 25 5.41 8.36 4.70
CA ASP A 25 4.02 8.66 4.32
C ASP A 25 3.77 8.17 2.88
N VAL A 26 3.21 6.96 2.78
CA VAL A 26 2.91 6.28 1.51
C VAL A 26 1.41 6.26 1.26
N THR A 27 1.02 6.65 0.05
CA THR A 27 -0.33 6.37 -0.47
C THR A 27 -0.26 5.50 -1.73
N LEU A 28 -0.99 4.40 -1.70
CA LEU A 28 -1.18 3.53 -2.85
C LEU A 28 -2.37 4.00 -3.70
N ILE A 29 -2.22 3.96 -5.02
CA ILE A 29 -3.29 4.31 -5.96
C ILE A 29 -3.61 3.12 -6.85
N ASP A 30 -4.87 2.69 -6.87
CA ASP A 30 -5.35 1.62 -7.75
C ASP A 30 -6.89 1.70 -7.90
N LYS A 31 -7.50 0.76 -8.61
CA LYS A 31 -8.95 0.61 -8.76
C LYS A 31 -9.63 0.55 -7.39
N LYS A 32 -10.86 1.07 -7.33
CA LYS A 32 -11.66 1.16 -6.10
C LYS A 32 -11.77 -0.17 -5.34
N THR A 33 -11.97 -1.28 -6.05
CA THR A 33 -12.07 -2.62 -5.43
C THR A 33 -10.81 -3.02 -4.67
N ILE A 34 -9.63 -2.71 -5.21
CA ILE A 34 -8.34 -3.00 -4.58
C ILE A 34 -8.11 -2.07 -3.39
N THR A 35 -8.28 -0.76 -3.59
CA THR A 35 -8.04 0.25 -2.55
C THR A 35 -9.02 0.12 -1.37
N ASP A 36 -10.28 -0.26 -1.62
CA ASP A 36 -11.25 -0.63 -0.57
C ASP A 36 -10.76 -1.83 0.25
N THR A 37 -10.22 -2.84 -0.43
CA THR A 37 -9.68 -4.04 0.24
C THR A 37 -8.47 -3.68 1.10
N ILE A 38 -7.52 -2.91 0.56
CA ILE A 38 -6.33 -2.45 1.29
C ILE A 38 -6.72 -1.58 2.49
N ARG A 39 -7.70 -0.67 2.35
CA ARG A 39 -8.16 0.15 3.48
C ARG A 39 -8.83 -0.67 4.58
N LYS A 40 -9.59 -1.70 4.21
CA LYS A 40 -10.30 -2.57 5.18
C LYS A 40 -9.36 -3.58 5.85
N ARG A 41 -8.46 -4.18 5.07
CA ARG A 41 -7.67 -5.35 5.49
C ARG A 41 -6.18 -5.05 5.63
N GLY A 42 -5.69 -3.88 5.25
CA GLY A 42 -4.25 -3.64 5.12
C GLY A 42 -3.60 -4.47 4.01
N LEU A 43 -2.27 -4.44 3.97
CA LEU A 43 -1.44 -5.31 3.15
C LEU A 43 -0.96 -6.49 3.99
N GLU A 44 -1.17 -7.69 3.47
CA GLU A 44 -0.53 -8.90 3.96
C GLU A 44 0.62 -9.25 3.02
N ILE A 45 1.84 -9.25 3.55
CA ILE A 45 3.06 -9.54 2.80
C ILE A 45 3.68 -10.78 3.40
N THR A 46 3.86 -11.81 2.56
CA THR A 46 4.44 -13.09 2.95
C THR A 46 5.59 -13.43 2.02
N GLY A 47 6.60 -14.12 2.55
CA GLY A 47 7.73 -14.60 1.76
C GLY A 47 8.96 -14.87 2.61
N VAL A 48 10.12 -14.88 1.95
CA VAL A 48 11.42 -15.14 2.60
C VAL A 48 11.75 -14.15 3.72
N SER A 49 11.22 -12.92 3.63
CA SER A 49 11.40 -11.88 4.64
C SER A 49 10.49 -12.06 5.87
N GLY A 50 9.60 -13.06 5.87
CA GLY A 50 8.64 -13.31 6.92
C GLY A 50 7.20 -12.93 6.55
N HIS A 51 6.36 -12.80 7.58
CA HIS A 51 4.95 -12.43 7.47
C HIS A 51 4.75 -11.04 8.08
N TYR A 52 4.13 -10.14 7.33
CA TYR A 52 3.85 -8.78 7.76
C TYR A 52 2.43 -8.38 7.43
N HIS A 53 1.79 -7.72 8.40
CA HIS A 53 0.52 -7.07 8.21
C HIS A 53 0.68 -5.56 8.40
N ILE A 54 0.49 -4.79 7.34
CA ILE A 54 0.84 -3.36 7.31
C ILE A 54 -0.38 -2.55 6.88
N LYS A 55 -0.77 -1.57 7.70
CA LYS A 55 -1.76 -0.56 7.29
C LYS A 55 -1.06 0.51 6.45
N VAL A 56 -1.64 0.81 5.29
CA VAL A 56 -1.15 1.84 4.37
C VAL A 56 -2.33 2.64 3.84
N LYS A 57 -2.11 3.92 3.54
CA LYS A 57 -3.13 4.74 2.87
C LYS A 57 -3.33 4.21 1.45
N ALA A 58 -4.58 4.18 1.00
CA ALA A 58 -4.89 3.83 -0.37
C ALA A 58 -6.08 4.65 -0.86
N THR A 59 -6.01 5.15 -2.10
CA THR A 59 -7.11 5.84 -2.77
C THR A 59 -7.23 5.39 -4.23
N HIS A 60 -8.42 5.47 -4.78
CA HIS A 60 -8.64 5.25 -6.22
C HIS A 60 -8.71 6.56 -7.01
N ASN A 61 -8.58 7.70 -6.33
CA ASN A 61 -8.66 9.02 -6.90
C ASN A 61 -7.32 9.74 -6.71
N PRO A 62 -6.51 9.90 -7.76
CA PRO A 62 -5.22 10.59 -7.67
C PRO A 62 -5.29 12.03 -7.17
N SER A 63 -6.46 12.68 -7.23
CA SER A 63 -6.62 14.05 -6.74
C SER A 63 -6.70 14.17 -5.22
N GLU A 64 -6.70 13.05 -4.48
CA GLU A 64 -6.82 13.02 -3.01
C GLU A 64 -5.47 12.97 -2.27
N VAL A 65 -4.34 13.01 -2.97
CA VAL A 65 -2.99 12.82 -2.39
C VAL A 65 -2.06 14.03 -2.54
#